data_AF-A0A1A0KMV6-F1
#
_entry.id   AF-A0A1A0KMV6-F1
#
_cell.length_a   1.000
_cell.length_b   1.000
_cell.length_c   1.000
_cell.angle_alpha   90.00
_cell.angle_beta   90.00
_cell.angle_gamma   90.00
#
_symmetry.space_group_name_H-M   'P 1'
#
loop_
_entity.id
_entity.type
_entity.pdbx_description
1 polymer ?
#
loop_
_entity_poly.entity_id
_entity_poly.type
_entity_poly.pdbx_seq_one_letter_code
_entity_poly.pdbx_strand_id
1 'polypeptide(L)'
;MTAAPANRRRRATKKNTDDYVRDDFSYMVTATDGDSAHEVEVRLPSLTYLKPGQVRRMRKLSQVDAFYTLLEETLDDEALAAVDDMDPDEFRDMLDKWREHSGVNEGESSASQG
;
A
#
# COMPACT_ATOMS: atom_id res chain seq x y z
N MET A 1 10.21 -31.74 -46.90
CA MET A 1 9.52 -32.06 -45.64
C MET A 1 10.10 -31.13 -44.58
N THR A 2 9.38 -30.06 -44.23
CA THR A 2 9.89 -28.99 -43.37
C THR A 2 9.12 -29.01 -42.05
N ALA A 3 9.79 -29.34 -40.96
CA ALA A 3 9.19 -29.35 -39.62
C ALA A 3 9.20 -27.94 -39.03
N ALA A 4 8.03 -27.46 -38.59
CA ALA A 4 7.86 -26.19 -37.88
C ALA A 4 8.37 -26.28 -36.42
N PRO A 5 8.94 -25.20 -35.84
CA PRO A 5 9.38 -25.22 -34.46
C PRO A 5 8.20 -25.13 -33.49
N ALA A 6 8.21 -26.02 -32.49
CA ALA A 6 7.25 -26.08 -31.40
C ALA A 6 7.27 -24.79 -30.57
N ASN A 7 6.16 -24.06 -30.60
CA ASN A 7 5.93 -22.86 -29.81
C ASN A 7 5.81 -23.25 -28.31
N ARG A 8 6.91 -23.12 -27.56
CA ARG A 8 6.95 -23.35 -26.11
C ARG A 8 6.21 -22.19 -25.42
N ARG A 9 4.88 -22.32 -25.33
CA ARG A 9 4.02 -21.44 -24.52
C ARG A 9 4.56 -21.46 -23.09
N ARG A 10 5.25 -20.39 -22.68
CA ARG A 10 5.57 -20.13 -21.27
C ARG A 10 4.23 -20.09 -20.53
N ARG A 11 4.00 -21.09 -19.70
CA ARG A 11 2.83 -21.16 -18.82
C ARG A 11 3.02 -20.02 -17.81
N ALA A 12 2.22 -18.97 -17.91
CA ALA A 12 2.17 -17.94 -16.88
C ALA A 12 1.80 -18.62 -15.57
N THR A 13 2.70 -18.57 -14.59
CA THR A 13 2.44 -19.02 -13.23
C THR A 13 1.29 -18.16 -12.71
N LYS A 14 0.12 -18.76 -12.45
CA LYS A 14 -0.97 -18.06 -11.78
C LYS A 14 -0.49 -17.72 -10.38
N LYS A 15 -0.27 -16.42 -10.09
CA LYS A 15 -0.13 -15.94 -8.71
C LYS A 15 -1.36 -16.40 -7.94
N ASN A 16 -1.16 -17.02 -6.78
CA ASN A 16 -2.26 -17.60 -6.03
C ASN A 16 -3.12 -16.44 -5.51
N THR A 17 -4.45 -16.50 -5.63
CA THR A 17 -5.34 -15.41 -5.19
C THR A 17 -5.38 -15.23 -3.65
N ASP A 18 -4.64 -16.07 -2.92
CA ASP A 18 -4.35 -15.98 -1.49
C ASP A 18 -3.17 -15.05 -1.15
N ASP A 19 -2.39 -14.58 -2.14
CA ASP A 19 -1.25 -13.68 -1.90
C ASP A 19 -1.68 -12.20 -1.68
N TYR A 20 -2.98 -11.92 -1.77
CA TYR A 20 -3.53 -10.57 -1.58
C TYR A 20 -3.99 -10.39 -0.14
N VAL A 21 -3.38 -9.46 0.58
CA VAL A 21 -3.86 -9.04 1.90
C VAL A 21 -5.11 -8.20 1.68
N ARG A 22 -6.23 -8.63 2.25
CA ARG A 22 -7.55 -7.98 2.05
C ARG A 22 -8.01 -7.18 3.25
N ASP A 23 -7.44 -7.47 4.41
CA ASP A 23 -7.77 -6.78 5.65
C ASP A 23 -7.04 -5.44 5.74
N ASP A 24 -7.68 -4.50 6.41
CA ASP A 24 -7.14 -3.17 6.61
C ASP A 24 -5.93 -3.20 7.55
N PHE A 25 -5.00 -2.30 7.30
CA PHE A 25 -3.91 -1.97 8.20
C PHE A 25 -4.46 -1.10 9.33
N SER A 26 -3.99 -1.34 10.56
CA SER A 26 -4.36 -0.54 11.74
C SER A 26 -3.10 -0.15 12.50
N TYR A 27 -3.00 1.13 12.85
CA TYR A 27 -1.84 1.69 13.54
C TYR A 27 -2.29 2.69 14.59
N MET A 28 -1.83 2.52 15.83
CA MET A 28 -2.18 3.43 16.94
C MET A 28 -1.17 4.57 16.99
N VAL A 29 -1.69 5.79 17.06
CA VAL A 29 -0.93 7.03 17.11
C VAL A 29 -1.33 7.76 18.39
N THR A 30 -0.37 8.38 19.07
CA THR A 30 -0.70 9.29 20.17
C THR A 30 -0.83 10.69 19.58
N ALA A 31 -2.06 11.18 19.46
CA ALA A 31 -2.34 12.55 19.07
C ALA A 31 -2.21 13.47 20.29
N THR A 32 -1.64 14.66 20.09
CA THR A 32 -1.56 15.69 21.12
C THR A 32 -2.39 16.90 20.73
N ASP A 33 -3.43 17.21 21.49
CA ASP A 33 -4.18 18.46 21.39
C ASP A 33 -3.81 19.37 22.57
N GLY A 34 -2.85 20.27 22.33
CA GLY A 34 -2.27 21.11 23.37
C GLY A 34 -1.53 20.28 24.44
N ASP A 35 -2.05 20.30 25.67
CA ASP A 35 -1.50 19.55 26.82
C ASP A 35 -2.12 18.15 26.98
N SER A 36 -3.11 17.79 26.16
CA SER A 36 -3.79 16.49 26.26
C SER A 36 -3.27 15.53 25.20
N ALA A 37 -3.00 14.28 25.61
CA ALA A 37 -2.62 13.20 24.71
C ALA A 37 -3.67 12.09 24.72
N HIS A 38 -4.06 11.60 23.55
CA HIS A 38 -4.98 10.48 23.40
C HIS A 38 -4.59 9.58 22.22
N GLU A 39 -5.04 8.33 22.27
CA GLU A 39 -4.77 7.36 21.20
C GLU A 39 -5.80 7.50 20.07
N VAL A 40 -5.29 7.60 18.84
CA VAL A 40 -6.08 7.64 17.60
C VAL A 40 -5.69 6.43 16.75
N GLU A 41 -6.70 5.71 16.25
CA GLU A 41 -6.49 4.55 15.39
C GLU A 41 -6.50 4.98 13.91
N VAL A 42 -5.36 4.86 13.25
CA VAL A 42 -5.23 5.05 11.80
C VAL A 42 -5.56 3.74 11.09
N ARG A 43 -6.65 3.72 10.31
CA ARG A 43 -7.07 2.56 9.50
C ARG A 43 -6.92 2.82 8.02
N LEU A 44 -6.11 1.99 7.36
CA LEU A 44 -5.81 2.14 5.94
C LEU A 44 -6.09 0.85 5.16
N PRO A 45 -6.57 0.92 3.91
CA PRO A 45 -6.78 -0.27 3.11
C PRO A 45 -5.46 -0.92 2.75
N SER A 46 -5.48 -2.22 2.51
CA SER A 46 -4.33 -2.90 1.89
C SER A 46 -4.05 -2.34 0.49
N LEU A 47 -2.78 -2.03 0.23
CA LEU A 47 -2.31 -1.55 -1.08
C LEU A 47 -2.44 -2.61 -2.19
N THR A 48 -2.55 -3.89 -1.83
CA THR A 48 -2.77 -4.98 -2.79
C THR A 48 -4.25 -5.27 -3.01
N TYR A 49 -5.16 -4.65 -2.26
CA TYR A 49 -6.61 -4.86 -2.35
C TYR A 49 -7.41 -3.56 -2.42
N LEU A 50 -7.00 -2.65 -3.32
CA LEU A 50 -7.73 -1.42 -3.60
C LEU A 50 -8.93 -1.65 -4.52
N LYS A 51 -10.03 -0.93 -4.26
CA LYS A 51 -11.21 -0.99 -5.14
C LYS A 51 -10.87 -0.43 -6.52
N PRO A 52 -11.43 -0.97 -7.62
CA PRO A 52 -11.16 -0.46 -8.98
C PRO A 52 -11.44 1.04 -9.16
N GLY A 53 -12.40 1.59 -8.39
CA GLY A 53 -12.69 3.02 -8.37
C GLY A 53 -11.51 3.88 -7.89
N GLN A 54 -10.86 3.46 -6.80
CA GLN A 54 -9.67 4.12 -6.22
C GLN A 54 -8.50 4.05 -7.20
N VAL A 55 -8.17 2.84 -7.68
CA VAL A 55 -7.11 2.63 -8.68
C VAL A 55 -7.33 3.49 -9.92
N ARG A 56 -8.56 3.53 -10.44
CA ARG A 56 -8.91 4.36 -11.59
C ARG A 56 -8.66 5.85 -11.30
N ARG A 57 -9.06 6.38 -10.13
CA ARG A 57 -8.85 7.80 -9.79
C ARG A 57 -7.36 8.14 -9.72
N MET A 58 -6.56 7.29 -9.10
CA MET A 58 -5.13 7.54 -8.85
C MET A 58 -4.22 7.20 -10.04
N ARG A 59 -4.72 6.53 -11.10
CA ARG A 59 -3.92 5.98 -12.23
C ARG A 59 -2.99 6.95 -12.99
N LYS A 60 -3.14 8.26 -12.79
CA LYS A 60 -2.34 9.30 -13.46
C LYS A 60 -1.50 10.13 -12.49
N LEU A 61 -1.67 9.87 -11.20
CA LEU A 61 -0.94 10.57 -10.14
C LEU A 61 0.47 10.00 -10.03
N SER A 62 1.39 10.80 -9.50
CA SER A 62 2.66 10.23 -9.04
C SER A 62 2.38 9.24 -7.92
N GLN A 63 3.34 8.34 -7.64
CA GLN A 63 3.18 7.40 -6.53
C GLN A 63 2.93 8.14 -5.20
N VAL A 64 3.63 9.26 -4.97
CA VAL A 64 3.49 10.10 -3.78
C VAL A 64 2.08 10.71 -3.71
N ASP A 65 1.62 11.34 -4.79
CA ASP A 65 0.28 11.96 -4.82
C ASP A 65 -0.82 10.90 -4.65
N ALA A 66 -0.63 9.70 -5.20
CA ALA A 66 -1.57 8.59 -5.03
C ALA A 66 -1.66 8.11 -3.58
N PHE A 67 -0.54 8.09 -2.84
CA PHE A 67 -0.53 7.76 -1.41
C PHE A 67 -1.28 8.81 -0.59
N TYR A 68 -0.99 10.09 -0.77
CA TYR A 68 -1.69 11.15 -0.05
C TYR A 68 -3.19 11.20 -0.39
N THR A 69 -3.55 11.02 -1.67
CA THR A 69 -4.96 10.89 -2.06
C THR A 69 -5.64 9.71 -1.34
N LEU A 70 -4.91 8.59 -1.13
CA LEU A 70 -5.47 7.44 -0.42
C LEU A 70 -5.65 7.71 1.07
N LEU A 71 -4.70 8.39 1.71
CA LEU A 71 -4.82 8.85 3.11
C LEU A 71 -6.06 9.74 3.27
N GLU A 72 -6.17 10.80 2.46
CA GLU A 72 -7.28 11.76 2.49
C GLU A 72 -8.65 11.10 2.18
N GLU A 73 -8.70 10.06 1.32
CA GLU A 73 -9.95 9.36 1.01
C GLU A 73 -10.39 8.38 2.10
N THR A 74 -9.49 7.94 2.99
CA THR A 74 -9.72 6.79 3.89
C THR A 74 -9.74 7.16 5.37
N LEU A 75 -8.95 8.15 5.77
CA LEU A 75 -8.90 8.62 7.14
C LEU A 75 -10.02 9.64 7.39
N ASP A 76 -10.52 9.66 8.62
CA ASP A 76 -11.34 10.78 9.09
C ASP A 76 -10.45 11.96 9.49
N ASP A 77 -11.08 13.11 9.77
CA ASP A 77 -10.37 14.36 10.07
C ASP A 77 -9.44 14.21 11.29
N GLU A 78 -9.81 13.39 12.27
CA GLU A 78 -9.01 13.18 13.49
C GLU A 78 -7.78 12.31 13.22
N ALA A 79 -7.94 11.18 12.53
CA ALA A 79 -6.81 10.33 12.15
C ALA A 79 -5.88 11.04 11.15
N LEU A 80 -6.43 11.86 10.25
CA LEU A 80 -5.62 12.64 9.32
C LEU A 80 -4.80 13.70 10.06
N ALA A 81 -5.40 14.44 11.01
CA ALA A 81 -4.68 15.39 11.86
C ALA A 81 -3.59 14.70 12.69
N ALA A 82 -3.87 13.51 13.25
CA ALA A 82 -2.88 12.74 13.98
C ALA A 82 -1.70 12.29 13.10
N VAL A 83 -1.94 12.00 11.82
CA VAL A 83 -0.89 11.69 10.84
C VAL A 83 -0.09 12.94 10.45
N ASP A 84 -0.76 14.08 10.29
CA ASP A 84 -0.13 15.36 9.93
C ASP A 84 0.81 15.88 11.04
N ASP A 85 0.49 15.58 12.30
CA ASP A 85 1.30 15.96 13.48
C ASP A 85 2.43 14.96 13.80
N MET A 86 2.54 13.83 13.08
CA MET A 86 3.64 12.87 13.30
C MET A 86 5.00 13.48 13.01
N ASP A 87 5.99 13.10 13.82
CA ASP A 87 7.38 13.35 13.46
C ASP A 87 7.77 12.55 12.20
N PRO A 88 8.71 13.05 11.37
CA PRO A 88 9.05 12.39 10.10
C PRO A 88 9.48 10.92 10.22
N ASP A 89 10.12 10.54 11.34
CA ASP A 89 10.55 9.17 11.61
C ASP A 89 9.36 8.25 11.93
N GLU A 90 8.37 8.74 12.68
CA GLU A 90 7.14 8.01 13.01
C GLU A 90 6.28 7.81 11.77
N PHE A 91 6.13 8.87 10.96
CA PHE A 91 5.41 8.80 9.70
C PHE A 91 6.06 7.79 8.74
N ARG A 92 7.40 7.79 8.67
CA ARG A 92 8.13 6.82 7.84
C ARG A 92 7.93 5.38 8.32
N ASP A 93 8.00 5.15 9.62
CA ASP A 93 7.75 3.83 10.22
C ASP A 93 6.31 3.34 9.96
N MET A 94 5.31 4.23 10.05
CA MET A 94 3.93 3.90 9.68
C MET A 94 3.82 3.50 8.20
N LEU A 95 4.43 4.26 7.28
CA LEU A 95 4.41 3.93 5.85
C LEU A 95 5.08 2.58 5.55
N ASP A 96 6.21 2.29 6.20
CA ASP A 96 6.93 1.04 6.02
C ASP A 96 6.10 -0.15 6.55
N LYS A 97 5.48 -0.02 7.73
CA LYS A 97 4.56 -1.03 8.29
C LYS A 97 3.32 -1.23 7.43
N TRP A 98 2.76 -0.16 6.85
CA TRP A 98 1.60 -0.26 5.97
C TRP A 98 1.94 -1.01 4.67
N ARG A 99 3.12 -0.74 4.10
CA ARG A 99 3.64 -1.45 2.92
C ARG A 99 3.88 -2.93 3.21
N GLU A 100 4.54 -3.22 4.34
CA GLU A 100 4.79 -4.60 4.81
C GLU A 100 3.47 -5.35 5.01
N HIS A 101 2.51 -4.76 5.74
CA HIS A 101 1.18 -5.33 5.94
C HIS A 101 0.48 -5.62 4.63
N SER A 102 0.58 -4.71 3.66
CA SER A 102 -0.06 -4.88 2.35
C SER A 102 0.62 -5.95 1.49
N GLY A 103 1.75 -6.52 1.91
CA GLY A 103 2.56 -7.43 1.11
C GLY A 103 3.34 -6.73 -0.02
N VAL A 104 3.48 -5.41 0.06
CA VAL A 104 4.27 -4.59 -0.87
C VAL A 104 5.64 -4.37 -0.24
N ASN A 105 6.49 -5.40 -0.26
CA ASN A 105 7.86 -5.26 0.20
C ASN A 105 8.70 -4.59 -0.91
N GLU A 106 9.58 -3.64 -0.58
CA GLU A 106 10.47 -2.95 -1.55
C GLU A 106 11.54 -3.89 -2.18
N GLY A 107 11.38 -5.22 -2.09
CA GLY A 107 12.38 -6.21 -2.45
C GLY A 107 11.87 -7.45 -3.16
N GLU A 108 11.35 -7.32 -4.39
CA GLU A 108 11.53 -8.34 -5.45
C GLU A 108 11.79 -7.67 -6.81
N SER A 109 12.82 -6.82 -6.87
CA SER A 109 13.63 -6.68 -8.09
C SER A 109 14.76 -7.71 -8.06
N SER A 110 14.42 -8.99 -7.95
CA SER A 110 15.28 -10.11 -8.33
C SER A 110 14.83 -10.67 -9.68
N ALA A 111 14.44 -9.78 -10.60
CA ALA A 111 14.51 -10.11 -12.03
C ALA A 111 15.98 -10.00 -12.46
N SER A 112 16.70 -11.09 -12.18
CA SER A 112 17.87 -11.51 -12.95
C SER A 112 17.76 -11.10 -14.42
N GLN A 113 18.60 -10.16 -14.85
CA GLN A 113 19.16 -10.21 -16.19
C GLN A 113 20.64 -10.54 -16.03
N GLY A 114 20.99 -11.75 -16.45
CA GLY A 114 22.38 -12.14 -16.69
C GLY A 114 22.89 -11.62 -18.01
#